data_AF-A0A9E1MZK2-F1
#
_entry.id   AF-A0A9E1MZK2-F1
#
_cell.length_a   1.000
_cell.length_b   1.000
_cell.length_c   1.000
_cell.angle_alpha   90.00
_cell.angle_beta   90.00
_cell.angle_gamma   90.00
#
_symmetry.space_group_name_H-M   'P 1'
#
loop_
_entity.id
_entity.type
_entity.pdbx_description
1 polymer ?
#
loop_
_entity_poly.entity_id
_entity_poly.type
_entity_poly.pdbx_seq_one_letter_code
_entity_poly.pdbx_strand_id
1 'polypeptide(L)'
;MEELDTPSFLRSEWGRWVTHSIVAYNDITPFTFPNGREVMLMGLEASTPGDPNAWDTWAPGAWFLVRYPDETYELREIVDESLDPRPLVSTRTFIVSPFEEDEGRVIYAGGFDANQQDCHDTAWLYRRELVE
;
A
#
# COMPACT_ATOMS: atom_id res chain seq x y z
N MET A 1 18.35 -14.95 -6.38
CA MET A 1 18.12 -14.53 -4.99
C MET A 1 17.02 -13.51 -5.08
N GLU A 2 15.88 -13.79 -4.46
CA GLU A 2 14.79 -12.82 -4.33
C GLU A 2 15.08 -12.01 -3.07
N GLU A 3 14.94 -10.69 -3.13
CA GLU A 3 15.22 -9.80 -1.98
C GLU A 3 14.19 -10.02 -0.86
N LEU A 4 12.91 -10.20 -1.23
CA LEU A 4 11.80 -10.42 -0.31
C LEU A 4 10.82 -11.47 -0.86
N ASP A 5 10.60 -12.56 -0.13
CA ASP A 5 9.47 -13.46 -0.36
C ASP A 5 8.19 -12.79 0.19
N THR A 6 7.48 -12.07 -0.67
CA THR A 6 6.38 -11.19 -0.25
C THR A 6 5.19 -11.95 0.34
N PRO A 7 4.72 -13.10 -0.18
CA PRO A 7 3.68 -13.87 0.50
C PRO A 7 4.10 -14.35 1.89
N SER A 8 5.33 -14.84 2.06
CA SER A 8 5.83 -15.29 3.37
C SER A 8 5.96 -14.14 4.36
N PHE A 9 6.46 -12.98 3.92
CA PHE A 9 6.53 -11.76 4.72
C PHE A 9 5.13 -11.32 5.19
N LEU A 10 4.17 -11.20 4.27
CA LEU A 10 2.81 -10.75 4.62
C LEU A 10 2.07 -11.75 5.54
N ARG A 11 2.33 -13.05 5.41
CA ARG A 11 1.82 -14.06 6.37
C ARG A 11 2.34 -13.81 7.77
N SER A 12 3.61 -13.44 7.91
CA SER A 12 4.23 -13.10 9.19
C SER A 12 3.60 -11.84 9.77
N GLU A 13 3.50 -10.77 8.98
CA GLU A 13 2.98 -9.47 9.44
C GLU A 13 1.49 -9.51 9.81
N TRP A 14 0.65 -10.16 8.99
CA TRP A 14 -0.79 -10.17 9.24
C TRP A 14 -1.28 -11.34 10.09
N GLY A 15 -0.45 -12.37 10.34
CA GLY A 15 -0.87 -13.57 11.06
C GLY A 15 -2.00 -14.36 10.38
N ARG A 16 -2.17 -14.18 9.06
CA ARG A 16 -3.20 -14.86 8.25
C ARG A 16 -2.63 -15.44 6.98
N TRP A 17 -3.40 -16.32 6.34
CA TRP A 17 -2.99 -16.97 5.12
C TRP A 17 -2.97 -15.98 3.94
N VAL A 18 -1.83 -15.92 3.24
CA VAL A 18 -1.65 -15.16 2.00
C VAL A 18 -1.21 -16.13 0.92
N THR A 19 -1.86 -16.18 -0.24
CA THR A 19 -1.48 -17.13 -1.30
C THR A 19 -0.63 -16.49 -2.39
N HIS A 20 -0.89 -15.22 -2.67
CA HIS A 20 -0.29 -14.47 -3.74
C HIS A 20 -0.23 -13.00 -3.35
N SER A 21 0.73 -12.27 -3.89
CA SER A 21 0.86 -10.83 -3.70
C SER A 21 1.45 -10.19 -4.93
N ILE A 22 1.00 -8.99 -5.25
CA ILE A 22 1.54 -8.14 -6.29
C ILE A 22 2.07 -6.89 -5.60
N VAL A 23 3.37 -6.65 -5.68
CA VAL A 23 4.06 -5.51 -5.04
C VAL A 23 4.67 -4.65 -6.13
N ALA A 24 4.67 -3.33 -5.92
CA ALA A 24 5.14 -2.35 -6.91
C ALA A 24 4.42 -2.53 -8.25
N TYR A 25 3.12 -2.85 -8.19
CA TYR A 25 2.36 -3.28 -9.36
C TYR A 25 2.38 -2.23 -10.49
N ASN A 26 2.33 -0.95 -10.14
CA ASN A 26 2.42 0.13 -11.12
C ASN A 26 3.79 0.82 -11.11
N ASP A 27 4.30 1.18 -9.93
CA ASP A 27 5.56 1.91 -9.81
C ASP A 27 6.18 1.75 -8.41
N ILE A 28 7.44 2.17 -8.30
CA ILE A 28 8.17 2.38 -7.04
C ILE A 28 8.42 3.88 -6.90
N THR A 29 7.90 4.49 -5.83
CA THR A 29 8.02 5.93 -5.63
C THR A 29 9.12 6.25 -4.61
N PRO A 30 10.20 6.94 -4.99
CA PRO A 30 11.19 7.41 -4.03
C PRO A 30 10.58 8.49 -3.14
N PHE A 31 10.92 8.45 -1.85
CA PHE A 31 10.53 9.45 -0.87
C PHE A 31 11.68 9.73 0.09
N THR A 32 11.79 10.98 0.54
CA THR A 32 12.79 11.40 1.53
C THR A 32 12.07 11.89 2.77
N PHE A 33 12.26 11.20 3.90
CA PHE A 33 11.74 11.65 5.18
C PHE A 33 12.35 13.00 5.60
N PRO A 34 11.70 13.77 6.50
CA PRO A 34 12.24 15.04 7.00
C PRO A 34 13.64 14.94 7.63
N ASN A 35 14.03 13.75 8.12
CA ASN A 35 15.36 13.48 8.68
C ASN A 35 16.44 13.22 7.59
N GLY A 36 16.08 13.28 6.31
CA GLY A 36 16.97 13.02 5.17
C GLY A 36 17.09 11.55 4.76
N ARG A 37 16.38 10.63 5.42
CA ARG A 37 16.39 9.20 5.06
C ARG A 37 15.58 8.98 3.78
N GLU A 38 16.21 8.39 2.78
CA GLU A 38 15.57 7.98 1.54
C GLU A 38 14.97 6.58 1.66
N VAL A 39 13.75 6.41 1.15
CA VAL A 39 13.02 5.15 1.10
C VAL A 39 12.31 4.99 -0.23
N MET A 40 11.86 3.77 -0.50
CA MET A 40 11.04 3.44 -1.66
C MET A 40 9.65 3.00 -1.21
N LEU A 41 8.61 3.69 -1.69
CA LEU A 41 7.22 3.37 -1.42
C LEU A 41 6.68 2.44 -2.51
N MET A 42 6.07 1.34 -2.09
CA MET A 42 5.56 0.31 -3.01
C MET A 42 4.15 -0.08 -2.61
N GLY A 43 3.18 0.29 -3.44
CA GLY A 43 1.82 -0.18 -3.29
C GLY A 43 1.75 -1.70 -3.45
N LEU A 44 0.81 -2.34 -2.75
CA LEU A 44 0.63 -3.77 -2.87
C LEU A 44 -0.83 -4.19 -2.89
N GLU A 45 -1.01 -5.39 -3.40
CA GLU A 45 -2.22 -6.18 -3.31
C GLU A 45 -1.85 -7.60 -2.87
N ALA A 46 -2.71 -8.25 -2.07
CA ALA A 46 -2.45 -9.60 -1.61
C ALA A 46 -3.73 -10.42 -1.50
N SER A 47 -3.68 -11.65 -2.00
CA SER A 47 -4.78 -12.60 -1.89
C SER A 47 -4.75 -13.25 -0.52
N THR A 48 -5.83 -13.07 0.24
CA THR A 48 -6.10 -13.63 1.56
C THR A 48 -7.36 -14.51 1.53
N PRO A 49 -7.36 -15.67 0.84
CA PRO A 49 -8.53 -16.53 0.77
C PRO A 49 -8.95 -17.00 2.17
N GLY A 50 -10.25 -16.89 2.46
CA GLY A 50 -10.82 -17.26 3.76
C GLY A 50 -10.83 -16.14 4.81
N ASP A 51 -10.29 -14.96 4.50
CA ASP A 51 -10.50 -13.76 5.30
C ASP A 51 -11.95 -13.26 5.13
N PRO A 52 -12.75 -13.17 6.20
CA PRO A 52 -14.15 -12.72 6.12
C PRO A 52 -14.29 -11.26 5.68
N ASN A 53 -13.23 -10.47 5.76
CA ASN A 53 -13.22 -9.07 5.36
C ASN A 53 -12.65 -8.86 3.96
N ALA A 54 -12.21 -9.91 3.26
CA ALA A 54 -11.62 -9.78 1.93
C ALA A 54 -12.61 -9.26 0.88
N TRP A 55 -12.11 -8.44 -0.04
CA TRP A 55 -12.78 -8.10 -1.30
C TRP A 55 -12.45 -9.16 -2.34
N ASP A 56 -13.38 -10.06 -2.65
CA ASP A 56 -13.17 -11.14 -3.63
C ASP A 56 -11.84 -11.91 -3.42
N THR A 57 -11.59 -12.34 -2.18
CA THR A 57 -10.34 -13.01 -1.75
C THR A 57 -9.09 -12.14 -1.66
N TRP A 58 -9.19 -10.81 -1.88
CA TRP A 58 -8.09 -9.86 -1.73
C TRP A 58 -8.19 -9.07 -0.41
N ALA A 59 -7.05 -8.80 0.22
CA ALA A 59 -6.98 -8.06 1.49
C ALA A 59 -7.63 -6.67 1.33
N PRO A 60 -8.62 -6.28 2.16
CA PRO A 60 -9.52 -5.15 1.90
C PRO A 60 -8.88 -3.75 1.99
N GLY A 61 -7.68 -3.66 2.56
CA GLY A 61 -7.05 -2.39 2.92
C GLY A 61 -6.18 -1.78 1.80
N ALA A 62 -5.81 -0.53 2.02
CA ALA A 62 -4.82 0.18 1.21
C ALA A 62 -3.42 -0.02 1.80
N TRP A 63 -2.83 -1.18 1.48
CA TRP A 63 -1.52 -1.59 2.00
C TRP A 63 -0.38 -1.12 1.11
N PHE A 64 0.78 -0.89 1.71
CA PHE A 64 2.03 -0.60 1.00
C PHE A 64 3.25 -0.97 1.83
N LEU A 65 4.37 -1.16 1.15
CA LEU A 65 5.67 -1.36 1.78
C LEU A 65 6.47 -0.06 1.73
N VAL A 66 7.19 0.20 2.82
CA VAL A 66 8.33 1.11 2.86
C VAL A 66 9.59 0.25 2.81
N ARG A 67 10.36 0.35 1.72
CA ARG A 67 11.65 -0.32 1.60
C ARG A 67 12.78 0.65 1.95
N TYR A 68 13.60 0.26 2.90
CA TYR A 68 14.75 1.01 3.37
C TYR A 68 16.02 0.67 2.54
N PRO A 69 17.07 1.51 2.60
CA PRO A 69 18.32 1.27 1.86
C PRO A 69 19.06 -0.01 2.28
N ASP A 70 18.84 -0.49 3.50
CA ASP A 70 19.44 -1.71 4.05
C ASP A 70 18.64 -2.99 3.72
N GLU A 71 17.75 -2.92 2.73
CA GLU A 71 16.91 -4.03 2.27
C GLU A 71 15.92 -4.54 3.34
N THR A 72 15.66 -3.73 4.37
CA THR A 72 14.56 -3.96 5.30
C THR A 72 13.25 -3.37 4.77
N TYR A 73 12.15 -3.96 5.21
CA TYR A 73 10.80 -3.62 4.75
C TYR A 73 9.90 -3.41 5.95
N GLU A 74 9.06 -2.38 5.86
CA GLU A 74 7.99 -2.12 6.80
C GLU A 74 6.66 -2.13 6.07
N LEU A 75 5.68 -2.84 6.64
CA LEU A 75 4.32 -2.88 6.12
C LEU A 75 3.50 -1.76 6.76
N ARG A 76 2.84 -0.96 5.92
CA ARG A 76 1.95 0.12 6.36
C ARG A 76 0.59 0.04 5.68
N GLU A 77 -0.40 0.65 6.31
CA GLU A 77 -1.77 0.77 5.81
C GLU A 77 -2.20 2.24 5.80
N ILE A 78 -2.92 2.63 4.75
CA ILE A 78 -3.68 3.87 4.73
C ILE A 78 -5.05 3.58 5.36
N VAL A 79 -5.28 4.15 6.54
CA VAL A 79 -6.50 3.94 7.32
C VAL A 79 -7.40 5.15 7.21
N ASP A 80 -8.67 4.92 6.86
CA ASP A 80 -9.75 5.91 6.94
C ASP A 80 -10.89 5.32 7.76
N GLU A 81 -10.96 5.72 9.03
CA GLU A 81 -11.97 5.26 9.99
C GLU A 81 -13.39 5.73 9.65
N SER A 82 -13.53 6.68 8.71
CA SER A 82 -14.84 7.14 8.25
C SER A 82 -15.49 6.20 7.23
N LEU A 83 -14.74 5.23 6.70
CA LEU A 83 -15.25 4.21 5.80
C LEU A 83 -15.87 3.06 6.60
N ASP A 84 -17.13 2.72 6.28
CA ASP A 84 -17.86 1.60 6.86
C ASP A 84 -18.73 0.91 5.79
N PRO A 85 -18.52 -0.38 5.46
CA PRO A 85 -17.26 -1.08 5.20
C PRO A 85 -16.92 -0.94 3.71
N ARG A 86 -16.09 0.05 3.34
CA ARG A 86 -15.64 0.20 1.94
C ARG A 86 -14.23 -0.35 1.79
N PRO A 87 -14.01 -1.42 1.01
CA PRO A 87 -12.67 -1.89 0.72
C PRO A 87 -11.93 -0.87 -0.13
N LEU A 88 -10.67 -0.62 0.21
CA LEU A 88 -9.78 0.23 -0.56
C LEU A 88 -8.98 -0.54 -1.61
N VAL A 89 -8.80 -1.86 -1.46
CA VAL A 89 -8.08 -2.78 -2.40
C VAL A 89 -7.85 -2.19 -3.77
N SER A 90 -6.66 -1.78 -4.21
CA SER A 90 -5.33 -1.84 -3.59
C SER A 90 -4.67 -0.45 -3.69
N THR A 91 -3.60 -0.19 -2.94
CA THR A 91 -2.76 1.01 -3.19
C THR A 91 -2.02 0.85 -4.51
N ARG A 92 -2.42 1.62 -5.51
CA ARG A 92 -1.90 1.50 -6.88
C ARG A 92 -0.86 2.58 -7.18
N THR A 93 -0.91 3.74 -6.53
CA THR A 93 -0.04 4.87 -6.86
C THR A 93 0.35 5.68 -5.65
N PHE A 94 1.56 6.25 -5.71
CA PHE A 94 2.04 7.31 -4.84
C PHE A 94 2.59 8.44 -5.68
N ILE A 95 2.42 9.68 -5.22
CA ILE A 95 3.04 10.87 -5.78
C ILE A 95 3.51 11.72 -4.61
N VAL A 96 4.80 12.08 -4.58
CA VAL A 96 5.29 13.12 -3.68
C VAL A 96 4.70 14.44 -4.11
N SER A 97 4.11 15.18 -3.18
CA SER A 97 3.41 16.43 -3.47
C SER A 97 4.29 17.37 -4.29
N PRO A 98 3.81 17.87 -5.44
CA PRO A 98 4.55 18.80 -6.28
C PRO A 98 4.46 20.26 -5.78
N PHE A 99 3.70 20.51 -4.72
CA PHE A 99 3.45 21.85 -4.20
C PHE A 99 4.56 22.30 -3.24
N GLU A 100 5.08 23.51 -3.43
CA GLU A 100 6.19 24.04 -2.64
C GLU A 100 5.84 24.14 -1.15
N GLU A 101 4.58 24.44 -0.83
CA GLU A 101 4.08 24.57 0.55
C GLU A 101 4.13 23.26 1.34
N ASP A 102 4.19 22.12 0.63
CA ASP A 102 4.27 20.80 1.25
C ASP A 102 5.70 20.37 1.57
N GLU A 103 6.70 21.14 1.09
CA GLU A 103 8.13 20.94 1.36
C GLU A 103 8.60 19.48 1.13
N GLY A 104 8.00 18.78 0.17
CA GLY A 104 8.30 17.38 -0.14
C GLY A 104 7.88 16.37 0.94
N ARG A 105 7.15 16.78 1.99
CA ARG A 105 6.76 15.91 3.12
C ARG A 105 5.44 15.18 2.91
N VAL A 106 4.63 15.65 1.97
CA VAL A 106 3.30 15.12 1.70
C VAL A 106 3.32 14.15 0.54
N ILE A 107 2.59 13.05 0.70
CA ILE A 107 2.28 12.12 -0.38
C ILE A 107 0.79 12.17 -0.72
N TYR A 108 0.50 11.96 -1.99
CA TYR A 108 -0.80 11.57 -2.48
C TYR A 108 -0.76 10.08 -2.78
N ALA A 109 -1.68 9.32 -2.17
CA ALA A 109 -1.82 7.90 -2.40
C ALA A 109 -3.20 7.63 -2.99
N GLY A 110 -3.27 6.73 -3.96
CA GLY A 110 -4.52 6.41 -4.63
C GLY A 110 -4.56 4.97 -5.09
N GLY A 111 -5.76 4.52 -5.44
CA GLY A 111 -5.89 3.24 -6.10
C GLY A 111 -7.31 2.74 -6.17
N PHE A 112 -7.40 1.44 -5.91
CA PHE A 112 -8.44 0.49 -6.27
C PHE A 112 -8.05 -0.45 -7.42
N ASP A 113 -8.15 -1.76 -7.18
CA ASP A 113 -8.08 -2.83 -8.18
C ASP A 113 -9.36 -3.64 -8.12
N ALA A 114 -10.07 -3.66 -9.25
CA ALA A 114 -11.36 -4.32 -9.36
C ALA A 114 -11.23 -5.86 -9.41
N ASN A 115 -10.06 -6.41 -9.74
CA ASN A 115 -9.87 -7.86 -9.87
C ASN A 115 -10.92 -8.55 -10.77
N GLN A 116 -11.27 -7.90 -11.88
CA GLN A 116 -12.29 -8.36 -12.84
C GLN A 116 -13.73 -8.40 -12.29
N GLN A 117 -13.98 -7.81 -11.11
CA GLN A 117 -15.31 -7.62 -10.56
C GLN A 117 -15.96 -6.34 -11.09
N ASP A 118 -17.29 -6.32 -11.14
CA ASP A 118 -18.05 -5.10 -11.40
C ASP A 118 -17.90 -4.16 -10.18
N CYS A 119 -17.44 -2.93 -10.41
CA CYS A 119 -17.23 -1.94 -9.36
C CYS A 119 -17.76 -0.54 -9.76
N HIS A 120 -18.31 0.18 -8.79
CA HIS A 120 -18.79 1.56 -8.94
C HIS A 120 -18.32 2.40 -7.74
N ASP A 121 -17.85 3.62 -8.01
CA ASP A 121 -17.44 4.60 -6.99
C ASP A 121 -16.35 4.09 -6.01
N THR A 122 -15.41 3.29 -6.53
CA THR A 122 -14.38 2.63 -5.72
C THR A 122 -13.01 3.30 -5.78
N ALA A 123 -12.77 4.21 -6.73
CA ALA A 123 -11.54 4.98 -6.77
C ALA A 123 -11.41 5.90 -5.55
N TRP A 124 -10.20 6.01 -5.01
CA TRP A 124 -9.91 6.85 -3.85
C TRP A 124 -8.58 7.57 -3.99
N LEU A 125 -8.46 8.67 -3.26
CA LEU A 125 -7.26 9.51 -3.19
C LEU A 125 -7.15 10.04 -1.75
N TYR A 126 -6.02 9.76 -1.12
CA TYR A 126 -5.65 10.31 0.18
C TYR A 126 -4.45 11.21 0.06
N ARG A 127 -4.42 12.26 0.88
CA ARG A 127 -3.29 13.17 1.02
C ARG A 127 -2.83 13.12 2.46
N ARG A 128 -1.56 12.77 2.70
CA ARG A 128 -1.01 12.85 4.05
C ARG A 128 0.48 13.14 4.09
N GLU A 129 0.91 13.74 5.19
CA GLU A 129 2.32 13.82 5.53
C GLU A 129 2.81 12.43 5.93
N LEU A 130 3.88 11.96 5.29
CA LEU A 130 4.48 10.67 5.62
C LEU A 130 5.63 10.89 6.61
N VAL A 131 5.43 10.39 7.84
CA VAL A 131 6.41 10.45 8.92
C VAL A 131 7.10 9.09 9.08
N GLU A 132 8.34 9.09 9.58
CA GLU A 132 9.08 7.86 9.89
C GLU A 132 8.37 7.05 10.98
#